data_AF-A0A4Q5X059-F1
#
_entry.id   AF-A0A4Q5X059-F1
#
_cell.length_a   1.000
_cell.length_b   1.000
_cell.length_c   1.000
_cell.angle_alpha   90.00
_cell.angle_beta   90.00
_cell.angle_gamma   90.00
#
_symmetry.space_group_name_H-M   'P 1'
#
loop_
_entity.id
_entity.type
_entity.pdbx_description
1 polymer ?
#
loop_
_entity_poly.entity_id
_entity_poly.type
_entity_poly.pdbx_seq_one_letter_code
_entity_poly.pdbx_strand_id
1 'polypeptide(L)'
;MRQHRLSSFGSGALALALAAGCSGGQTGDLSGKGDRSGQKVGHENSGGCDEKRVEIELDEPTEAGTAEDLLAYAERTFDAPLEWKTAGQGQAWSVGPESGTGALHIGVARGAKAYRITYTPPQSQGGEEIANVGVLCPPERLGVEATVSITTDGGALAESFETVLRSDTPGVAMLNVPFAVSELEGELSVASSNPNAKLVQLGLDAVLTSAGTTGSISGLEQVTSGSVTGAGPAVLAVWPGVQACGGGEGLEVPLEDEVLGATGESTLAAVTPASPVPVQWLDGSSTTLQVGIESTGGGCFSINDSPVPGEGGPQAEYPVTITLQSADGRLDGTYSGRVEARYRDGQRTALAAATLTLGAADVDRTGFGSVSLPTGTEMLLLQFESEGSAGFVRLVAVGGSPCAKQSSGSGVPGCAGASQTQVEAAAWQ
;
A
#
# COMPACT_ATOMS: atom_id res chain seq x y z
N MET A 1 -27.60 -57.76 -8.45
CA MET A 1 -28.05 -56.80 -7.40
C MET A 1 -27.74 -55.40 -7.90
N ARG A 2 -28.70 -54.48 -7.70
CA ARG A 2 -28.88 -53.22 -8.43
C ARG A 2 -27.68 -52.26 -8.30
N GLN A 3 -27.14 -51.83 -9.44
CA GLN A 3 -26.31 -50.63 -9.57
C GLN A 3 -27.22 -49.43 -9.80
N HIS A 4 -27.19 -48.45 -8.89
CA HIS A 4 -27.85 -47.17 -9.07
C HIS A 4 -26.92 -46.20 -9.80
N ARG A 5 -27.38 -45.74 -10.96
CA ARG A 5 -26.94 -44.51 -11.65
C ARG A 5 -27.63 -43.31 -11.00
N LEU A 6 -26.89 -42.21 -10.81
CA LEU A 6 -27.35 -40.80 -10.73
C LEU A 6 -26.12 -39.95 -11.13
N SER A 7 -26.01 -39.44 -12.35
CA SER A 7 -26.62 -38.23 -12.93
C SER A 7 -26.03 -36.90 -12.41
N SER A 8 -25.36 -36.23 -13.34
CA SER A 8 -25.00 -34.81 -13.46
C SER A 8 -25.83 -33.78 -12.67
N PHE A 9 -25.12 -32.88 -11.99
CA PHE A 9 -25.44 -31.47 -11.74
C PHE A 9 -24.07 -30.75 -11.79
N GLY A 10 -23.80 -29.80 -12.67
CA GLY A 10 -24.38 -28.45 -12.68
C GLY A 10 -23.37 -27.49 -12.04
N SER A 11 -22.36 -27.05 -12.78
CA SER A 11 -21.36 -26.07 -12.34
C SER A 11 -21.99 -24.68 -12.29
N GLY A 12 -22.36 -24.23 -11.10
CA GLY A 12 -22.86 -22.88 -10.83
C GLY A 12 -22.12 -22.27 -9.65
N ALA A 13 -21.58 -21.07 -9.89
CA ALA A 13 -21.23 -20.00 -8.96
C ALA A 13 -20.80 -20.36 -7.52
N LEU A 14 -19.53 -20.10 -7.19
CA LEU A 14 -19.13 -19.81 -5.81
C LEU A 14 -17.89 -18.89 -5.80
N ALA A 15 -18.12 -17.59 -5.69
CA ALA A 15 -17.13 -16.58 -5.30
C ALA A 15 -17.87 -15.52 -4.48
N LEU A 16 -18.08 -15.85 -3.20
CA LEU A 16 -18.72 -15.00 -2.21
C LEU A 16 -18.26 -15.50 -0.84
N ALA A 17 -17.11 -15.02 -0.39
CA ALA A 17 -16.69 -15.09 1.01
C ALA A 17 -15.40 -14.29 1.16
N LEU A 18 -15.54 -13.03 1.60
CA LEU A 18 -14.67 -12.32 2.56
C LEU A 18 -15.25 -10.91 2.74
N ALA A 19 -16.39 -10.85 3.41
CA ALA A 19 -16.99 -9.63 3.93
C ALA A 19 -17.52 -9.97 5.33
N ALA A 20 -16.60 -10.12 6.28
CA ALA A 20 -16.93 -10.28 7.69
C ALA A 20 -15.76 -9.76 8.53
N GLY A 21 -15.81 -8.46 8.82
CA GLY A 21 -14.90 -7.76 9.71
C GLY A 21 -15.22 -6.26 9.63
N CYS A 22 -15.78 -5.70 10.70
CA CYS A 22 -16.23 -4.31 10.83
C CYS A 22 -17.56 -3.92 10.14
N SER A 23 -18.64 -4.66 10.39
CA SER A 23 -20.00 -4.06 10.38
C SER A 23 -20.31 -3.43 11.75
N GLY A 24 -19.51 -2.44 12.14
CA GLY A 24 -19.90 -1.49 13.18
C GLY A 24 -20.67 -0.36 12.50
N GLY A 25 -21.99 -0.48 12.44
CA GLY A 25 -22.86 0.52 11.83
C GLY A 25 -22.81 1.84 12.60
N GLN A 26 -21.90 2.73 12.23
CA GLN A 26 -22.01 4.14 12.54
C GLN A 26 -22.98 4.76 11.52
N THR A 27 -24.27 4.74 11.83
CA THR A 27 -25.25 5.60 11.17
C THR A 27 -25.09 7.02 11.72
N GLY A 28 -23.95 7.63 11.45
CA GLY A 28 -23.84 9.09 11.53
C GLY A 28 -24.79 9.69 10.51
N ASP A 29 -25.35 10.86 10.81
CA ASP A 29 -26.08 11.64 9.81
C ASP A 29 -25.09 12.06 8.70
N LEU A 30 -25.03 11.26 7.63
CA LEU A 30 -24.18 11.49 6.45
C LEU A 30 -24.80 12.52 5.49
N SER A 31 -25.85 13.26 5.90
CA SER A 31 -26.61 14.12 4.98
C SER A 31 -25.92 15.42 4.58
N GLY A 32 -24.68 15.68 5.04
CA GLY A 32 -23.83 16.76 4.52
C GLY A 32 -24.39 18.19 4.64
N LYS A 33 -25.52 18.39 5.32
CA LYS A 33 -26.12 19.72 5.53
C LYS A 33 -25.45 20.43 6.71
N GLY A 34 -24.17 20.74 6.56
CA GLY A 34 -23.49 21.74 7.37
C GLY A 34 -23.74 23.12 6.79
N ASP A 35 -24.39 24.00 7.57
CA ASP A 35 -24.58 25.41 7.22
C ASP A 35 -23.23 26.07 6.87
N ARG A 36 -23.19 26.83 5.76
CA ARG A 36 -22.05 27.62 5.25
C ARG A 36 -21.57 28.75 6.20
N SER A 37 -21.91 28.70 7.49
CA SER A 37 -21.53 29.70 8.47
C SER A 37 -20.99 29.05 9.73
N GLY A 38 -19.66 28.91 9.81
CA GLY A 38 -18.93 28.72 11.05
C GLY A 38 -18.39 27.31 11.29
N GLN A 39 -17.17 27.06 10.81
CA GLN A 39 -16.10 26.33 11.52
C GLN A 39 -16.54 25.12 12.38
N LYS A 40 -17.27 24.18 11.79
CA LYS A 40 -17.18 22.77 12.19
C LYS A 40 -16.33 22.08 11.14
N VAL A 41 -15.03 22.01 11.43
CA VAL A 41 -14.07 21.18 10.71
C VAL A 41 -14.69 19.80 10.59
N GLY A 42 -14.87 19.31 9.36
CA GLY A 42 -15.57 18.05 9.09
C GLY A 42 -14.98 16.91 9.91
N HIS A 43 -15.86 16.06 10.47
CA HIS A 43 -15.45 14.76 11.00
C HIS A 43 -15.05 13.85 9.84
N GLU A 44 -13.87 14.10 9.28
CA GLU A 44 -13.23 13.19 8.33
C GLU A 44 -12.83 11.93 9.08
N ASN A 45 -13.43 10.78 8.73
CA ASN A 45 -12.99 9.39 8.96
C ASN A 45 -11.99 9.12 10.10
N SER A 46 -12.15 9.75 11.26
CA SER A 46 -11.15 9.73 12.34
C SER A 46 -11.21 8.44 13.17
N GLY A 47 -11.84 7.39 12.64
CA GLY A 47 -12.12 6.16 13.39
C GLY A 47 -12.99 6.39 14.63
N GLY A 48 -13.71 7.52 14.68
CA GLY A 48 -14.45 7.95 15.87
C GLY A 48 -13.62 8.75 16.88
N CYS A 49 -12.39 9.17 16.55
CA CYS A 49 -11.56 10.02 17.41
C CYS A 49 -11.83 11.52 17.21
N ASP A 50 -11.68 12.30 18.27
CA ASP A 50 -11.74 13.75 18.23
C ASP A 50 -10.39 14.30 17.75
N GLU A 51 -10.41 15.09 16.68
CA GLU A 51 -9.24 15.78 16.14
C GLU A 51 -8.96 17.08 16.91
N LYS A 52 -7.71 17.32 17.29
CA LYS A 52 -7.23 18.56 17.90
C LYS A 52 -6.09 19.14 17.08
N ARG A 53 -6.24 20.41 16.68
CA ARG A 53 -5.22 21.19 15.96
C ARG A 53 -4.55 22.19 16.91
N VAL A 54 -3.23 22.20 16.91
CA VAL A 54 -2.41 23.21 17.58
C VAL A 54 -1.59 23.90 16.51
N GLU A 55 -1.78 25.20 16.32
CA GLU A 55 -0.99 25.99 15.37
C GLU A 55 0.49 25.96 15.76
N ILE A 56 1.37 25.75 14.79
CA ILE A 56 2.83 25.68 14.95
C ILE A 56 3.49 26.59 13.90
N GLU A 57 4.75 26.97 14.13
CA GLU A 57 5.54 27.67 13.12
C GLU A 57 5.87 26.73 11.95
N LEU A 58 6.06 27.27 10.74
CA LEU A 58 6.26 26.46 9.54
C LEU A 58 7.57 25.65 9.56
N ASP A 59 8.59 26.14 10.26
CA ASP A 59 9.88 25.50 10.46
C ASP A 59 9.96 24.67 11.76
N GLU A 60 8.85 24.53 12.50
CA GLU A 60 8.82 23.70 13.71
C GLU A 60 8.92 22.22 13.34
N PRO A 61 9.91 21.47 13.88
CA PRO A 61 10.09 20.06 13.55
C PRO A 61 9.01 19.17 14.18
N THR A 62 8.51 18.22 13.40
CA THR A 62 7.62 17.11 13.81
C THR A 62 8.22 15.76 13.40
N GLU A 63 7.57 14.65 13.77
CA GLU A 63 7.97 13.31 13.29
C GLU A 63 7.82 13.15 11.77
N ALA A 64 6.97 13.96 11.13
CA ALA A 64 6.76 13.98 9.68
C ALA A 64 7.70 14.98 8.96
N GLY A 65 8.62 15.65 9.67
CA GLY A 65 9.42 16.77 9.15
C GLY A 65 8.84 18.14 9.52
N THR A 66 9.20 19.18 8.78
CA THR A 66 8.64 20.54 8.94
C THR A 66 7.57 20.83 7.88
N ALA A 67 6.76 21.88 8.08
CA ALA A 67 5.80 22.32 7.07
C ALA A 67 6.49 22.87 5.82
N GLU A 68 7.65 23.53 5.98
CA GLU A 68 8.46 23.97 4.85
C GLU A 68 8.99 22.79 4.03
N ASP A 69 9.44 21.69 4.67
CA ASP A 69 9.86 20.48 3.96
C ASP A 69 8.71 19.87 3.16
N LEU A 70 7.50 19.82 3.75
CA LEU A 70 6.30 19.34 3.07
C LEU A 70 5.95 20.21 1.85
N LEU A 71 5.94 21.52 2.02
CA LEU A 71 5.61 22.47 0.95
C LEU A 71 6.67 22.46 -0.16
N ALA A 72 7.95 22.21 0.15
CA ALA A 72 9.03 22.22 -0.84
C ALA A 72 8.82 21.25 -2.01
N TYR A 73 8.11 20.12 -1.79
CA TYR A 73 7.72 19.21 -2.87
C TYR A 73 6.23 19.27 -3.22
N ALA A 74 5.37 19.68 -2.30
CA ALA A 74 3.92 19.73 -2.54
C ALA A 74 3.48 20.99 -3.29
N GLU A 75 4.11 22.15 -3.10
CA GLU A 75 3.72 23.44 -3.70
C GLU A 75 4.10 23.52 -5.20
N ARG A 76 3.37 22.78 -6.04
CA ARG A 76 3.54 22.74 -7.49
C ARG A 76 2.28 22.25 -8.20
N THR A 77 2.36 22.15 -9.52
CA THR A 77 1.38 21.40 -10.32
C THR A 77 1.88 19.98 -10.54
N PHE A 78 0.98 19.02 -10.33
CA PHE A 78 1.18 17.61 -10.63
C PHE A 78 0.31 17.22 -11.80
N ASP A 79 0.93 16.67 -12.83
CA ASP A 79 0.24 16.10 -13.99
C ASP A 79 0.29 14.58 -13.88
N ALA A 80 -0.87 13.92 -13.93
CA ALA A 80 -0.94 12.47 -13.84
C ALA A 80 -1.89 11.89 -14.90
N PRO A 81 -1.55 10.74 -15.52
CA PRO A 81 -2.49 10.03 -16.38
C PRO A 81 -3.64 9.50 -15.52
N LEU A 82 -4.86 9.87 -15.89
CA LEU A 82 -6.09 9.48 -15.21
C LEU A 82 -6.74 8.30 -15.94
N GLU A 83 -7.18 7.28 -15.21
CA GLU A 83 -8.05 6.24 -15.76
C GLU A 83 -9.42 6.30 -15.08
N TRP A 84 -10.44 6.68 -15.87
CA TRP A 84 -11.85 6.57 -15.50
C TRP A 84 -12.30 5.11 -15.57
N LYS A 85 -12.85 4.59 -14.49
CA LYS A 85 -13.38 3.23 -14.44
C LYS A 85 -14.68 3.15 -15.25
N THR A 86 -14.79 2.12 -16.08
CA THR A 86 -15.93 1.91 -16.98
C THR A 86 -16.93 0.92 -16.41
N ALA A 87 -18.23 1.19 -16.59
CA ALA A 87 -19.30 0.25 -16.31
C ALA A 87 -19.08 -1.09 -17.06
N GLY A 88 -19.25 -2.22 -16.38
CA GLY A 88 -19.20 -3.56 -17.02
C GLY A 88 -18.25 -4.58 -16.41
N GLN A 89 -17.41 -4.19 -15.45
CA GLN A 89 -16.56 -5.11 -14.66
C GLN A 89 -17.07 -5.27 -13.22
N GLY A 90 -18.38 -5.42 -13.04
CA GLY A 90 -19.01 -5.47 -11.71
C GLY A 90 -19.28 -4.11 -11.08
N GLN A 91 -18.88 -3.01 -11.74
CA GLN A 91 -19.28 -1.64 -11.36
C GLN A 91 -20.56 -1.23 -12.08
N ALA A 92 -21.49 -0.65 -11.31
CA ALA A 92 -22.75 -0.12 -11.80
C ALA A 92 -22.65 1.35 -12.27
N TRP A 93 -21.50 1.99 -12.14
CA TRP A 93 -21.33 3.42 -12.32
C TRP A 93 -20.77 3.75 -13.70
N SER A 94 -21.38 4.72 -14.37
CA SER A 94 -20.84 5.38 -15.56
C SER A 94 -20.55 6.83 -15.24
N VAL A 95 -19.38 7.30 -15.68
CA VAL A 95 -18.93 8.68 -15.51
C VAL A 95 -18.96 9.39 -16.88
N GLY A 96 -19.28 10.69 -16.88
CA GLY A 96 -19.17 11.58 -18.04
C GLY A 96 -18.81 13.00 -17.61
N PRO A 97 -18.36 13.88 -18.53
CA PRO A 97 -18.28 13.67 -19.98
C PRO A 97 -17.12 12.78 -20.44
N GLU A 98 -16.13 12.54 -19.57
CA GLU A 98 -14.93 11.77 -19.89
C GLU A 98 -15.09 10.27 -19.61
N SER A 99 -14.31 9.44 -20.32
CA SER A 99 -14.24 7.98 -20.08
C SER A 99 -12.90 7.41 -20.57
N GLY A 100 -12.48 6.27 -20.02
CA GLY A 100 -11.19 5.66 -20.36
C GLY A 100 -10.02 6.47 -19.79
N THR A 101 -8.98 6.70 -20.60
CA THR A 101 -7.78 7.42 -20.18
C THR A 101 -7.87 8.92 -20.46
N GLY A 102 -7.49 9.74 -19.49
CA GLY A 102 -7.37 11.20 -19.60
C GLY A 102 -6.15 11.72 -18.84
N ALA A 103 -6.16 13.01 -18.49
CA ALA A 103 -5.16 13.64 -17.64
C ALA A 103 -5.84 14.35 -16.46
N LEU A 104 -5.18 14.27 -15.31
CA LEU A 104 -5.53 14.98 -14.09
C LEU A 104 -4.40 15.97 -13.79
N HIS A 105 -4.78 17.20 -13.48
CA HIS A 105 -3.88 18.24 -13.00
C HIS A 105 -4.26 18.63 -11.58
N ILE A 106 -3.34 18.45 -10.64
CA ILE A 106 -3.49 18.87 -9.24
C ILE A 106 -2.52 20.01 -8.99
N GLY A 107 -3.03 21.24 -8.84
CA GLY A 107 -2.26 22.39 -8.42
C GLY A 107 -2.35 22.58 -6.91
N VAL A 108 -1.23 22.83 -6.26
CA VAL A 108 -1.17 23.12 -4.82
C VAL A 108 -0.49 24.46 -4.62
N ALA A 109 -1.18 25.37 -3.94
CA ALA A 109 -0.63 26.64 -3.49
C ALA A 109 -0.60 26.67 -1.96
N ARG A 110 0.48 27.22 -1.40
CA ARG A 110 0.65 27.29 0.06
C ARG A 110 -0.40 28.16 0.73
N GLY A 111 -0.91 27.71 1.86
CA GLY A 111 -1.68 28.51 2.82
C GLY A 111 -0.76 29.20 3.84
N ALA A 112 -1.38 29.83 4.84
CA ALA A 112 -0.67 30.68 5.79
C ALA A 112 -0.22 29.97 7.07
N LYS A 113 -0.79 28.79 7.39
CA LYS A 113 -0.65 28.16 8.70
C LYS A 113 -0.25 26.69 8.60
N ALA A 114 0.47 26.24 9.63
CA ALA A 114 0.69 24.84 9.91
C ALA A 114 0.12 24.46 11.28
N TYR A 115 -0.15 23.16 11.43
CA TYR A 115 -0.77 22.58 12.60
C TYR A 115 -0.07 21.28 12.98
N ARG A 116 0.11 21.08 14.27
CA ARG A 116 0.24 19.76 14.87
C ARG A 116 -1.17 19.21 15.11
N ILE A 117 -1.50 18.12 14.43
CA ILE A 117 -2.82 17.47 14.48
C ILE A 117 -2.69 16.20 15.34
N THR A 118 -3.47 16.15 16.41
CA THR A 118 -3.52 15.01 17.34
C THR A 118 -4.93 14.46 17.42
N TYR A 119 -5.07 13.17 17.72
CA TYR A 119 -6.36 12.50 17.80
C TYR A 119 -6.54 11.88 19.18
N THR A 120 -7.70 12.10 19.80
CA THR A 120 -8.06 11.52 21.10
C THR A 120 -9.34 10.72 21.00
N PRO A 121 -9.45 9.54 21.64
CA PRO A 121 -10.72 8.82 21.68
C PRO A 121 -11.81 9.70 22.32
N PRO A 122 -13.07 9.55 21.89
CA PRO A 122 -14.15 10.38 22.40
C PRO A 122 -14.34 10.05 23.88
N GLN A 123 -14.42 11.09 24.70
CA GLN A 123 -14.68 10.91 26.13
C GLN A 123 -16.13 10.45 26.31
N SER A 124 -16.35 9.29 26.94
CA SER A 124 -17.69 8.80 27.26
C SER A 124 -18.35 9.76 28.25
N GLN A 125 -19.21 10.65 27.75
CA GLN A 125 -20.03 11.51 28.59
C GLN A 125 -21.17 10.69 29.20
N GLY A 126 -20.90 9.98 30.30
CA GLY A 126 -21.95 9.35 31.09
C GLY A 126 -21.53 8.11 31.87
N GLY A 127 -20.95 8.30 33.05
CA GLY A 127 -21.28 7.55 34.28
C GLY A 127 -20.99 6.05 34.41
N GLU A 128 -20.76 5.31 33.34
CA GLU A 128 -20.29 3.92 33.39
C GLU A 128 -19.03 3.82 32.52
N GLU A 129 -17.93 3.49 33.19
CA GLU A 129 -16.60 3.28 32.61
C GLU A 129 -16.61 2.01 31.75
N ILE A 130 -17.41 1.99 30.68
CA ILE A 130 -17.18 1.05 29.60
C ILE A 130 -15.90 1.55 28.95
N ALA A 131 -14.77 0.96 29.31
CA ALA A 131 -13.52 1.19 28.62
C ALA A 131 -13.82 1.05 27.11
N ASN A 132 -13.58 2.11 26.34
CA ASN A 132 -13.58 2.06 24.88
C ASN A 132 -12.40 1.18 24.44
N VAL A 133 -12.48 -0.12 24.74
CA VAL A 133 -11.51 -1.13 24.35
C VAL A 133 -11.68 -1.32 22.85
N GLY A 134 -10.83 -0.65 22.07
CA GLY A 134 -10.73 -0.90 20.63
C GLY A 134 -10.84 0.33 19.72
N VAL A 135 -11.02 1.55 20.22
CA VAL A 135 -10.88 2.75 19.37
C VAL A 135 -9.40 3.08 19.24
N LEU A 136 -8.84 2.81 18.06
CA LEU A 136 -7.47 3.14 17.72
C LEU A 136 -7.45 4.44 16.95
N CYS A 137 -6.92 5.49 17.59
CA CYS A 137 -6.78 6.77 16.94
C CYS A 137 -5.57 6.79 16.00
N PRO A 138 -5.64 7.53 14.88
CA PRO A 138 -4.49 7.77 14.03
C PRO A 138 -3.32 8.39 14.82
N PRO A 139 -2.07 8.24 14.32
CA PRO A 139 -0.91 8.91 14.91
C PRO A 139 -1.00 10.44 14.79
N GLU A 140 -0.09 11.14 15.47
CA GLU A 140 0.10 12.59 15.28
C GLU A 140 0.47 12.88 13.81
N ARG A 141 -0.05 13.99 13.29
CA ARG A 141 0.18 14.44 11.92
C ARG A 141 0.61 15.90 11.87
N LEU A 142 1.48 16.21 10.93
CA LEU A 142 1.68 17.57 10.43
C LEU A 142 0.51 17.92 9.51
N GLY A 143 -0.06 19.11 9.68
CA GLY A 143 -1.06 19.69 8.80
C GLY A 143 -0.60 21.03 8.26
N VAL A 144 -0.80 21.30 6.98
CA VAL A 144 -0.47 22.60 6.36
C VAL A 144 -1.66 23.08 5.56
N GLU A 145 -2.12 24.31 5.78
CA GLU A 145 -3.16 24.92 4.95
C GLU A 145 -2.67 25.02 3.50
N ALA A 146 -3.56 24.72 2.56
CA ALA A 146 -3.27 24.83 1.14
C ALA A 146 -4.55 25.13 0.35
N THR A 147 -4.39 25.88 -0.73
CA THR A 147 -5.39 25.96 -1.79
C THR A 147 -5.04 24.91 -2.84
N VAL A 148 -5.96 23.97 -3.09
CA VAL A 148 -5.77 22.90 -4.07
C VAL A 148 -6.73 23.09 -5.24
N SER A 149 -6.18 23.17 -6.45
CA SER A 149 -6.94 23.17 -7.70
C SER A 149 -6.87 21.80 -8.38
N ILE A 150 -8.00 21.30 -8.86
CA ILE A 150 -8.10 20.01 -9.53
C ILE A 150 -8.82 20.21 -10.86
N THR A 151 -8.15 19.84 -11.96
CA THR A 151 -8.74 19.93 -13.30
C THR A 151 -8.51 18.66 -14.10
N THR A 152 -9.44 18.34 -15.00
CA THR A 152 -9.25 17.29 -16.02
C THR A 152 -9.37 17.87 -17.42
N ASP A 153 -8.65 17.30 -18.38
CA ASP A 153 -8.59 17.81 -19.77
C ASP A 153 -9.95 17.91 -20.47
N GLY A 154 -10.89 17.02 -20.15
CA GLY A 154 -12.24 17.02 -20.72
C GLY A 154 -13.25 17.81 -19.89
N GLY A 155 -12.82 18.54 -18.86
CA GLY A 155 -13.67 19.40 -18.04
C GLY A 155 -14.61 18.69 -17.07
N ALA A 156 -14.42 17.38 -16.84
CA ALA A 156 -15.17 16.67 -15.81
C ALA A 156 -14.95 17.32 -14.42
N LEU A 157 -13.70 17.67 -14.09
CA LEU A 157 -13.37 18.43 -12.88
C LEU A 157 -12.78 19.79 -13.24
N ALA A 158 -13.17 20.82 -12.48
CA ALA A 158 -12.60 22.16 -12.56
C ALA A 158 -12.68 22.87 -11.21
N GLU A 159 -12.18 22.24 -10.16
CA GLU A 159 -12.48 22.60 -8.79
C GLU A 159 -11.32 23.33 -8.10
N SER A 160 -11.64 24.13 -7.07
CA SER A 160 -10.67 24.75 -6.17
C SER A 160 -11.14 24.67 -4.73
N PHE A 161 -10.28 24.18 -3.84
CA PHE A 161 -10.61 23.93 -2.43
C PHE A 161 -9.59 24.55 -1.49
N GLU A 162 -10.07 25.16 -0.41
CA GLU A 162 -9.25 25.43 0.77
C GLU A 162 -9.23 24.18 1.65
N THR A 163 -8.06 23.61 1.88
CA THR A 163 -7.89 22.35 2.60
C THR A 163 -6.64 22.34 3.48
N VAL A 164 -6.40 21.22 4.16
CA VAL A 164 -5.19 20.96 4.93
C VAL A 164 -4.51 19.72 4.35
N LEU A 165 -3.33 19.91 3.77
CA LEU A 165 -2.43 18.80 3.45
C LEU A 165 -1.96 18.18 4.77
N ARG A 166 -2.00 16.85 4.85
CA ARG A 166 -1.58 16.13 6.06
C ARG A 166 -0.37 15.25 5.78
N SER A 167 0.44 15.03 6.79
CA SER A 167 1.56 14.09 6.71
C SER A 167 1.84 13.47 8.08
N ASP A 168 2.02 12.16 8.13
CA ASP A 168 2.61 11.42 9.26
C ASP A 168 3.99 10.84 8.87
N THR A 169 4.45 11.09 7.64
CA THR A 169 5.65 10.49 7.08
C THR A 169 6.44 11.52 6.25
N PRO A 170 7.75 11.70 6.51
CA PRO A 170 8.59 12.60 5.72
C PRO A 170 8.53 12.31 4.22
N GLY A 171 8.41 13.38 3.42
CA GLY A 171 8.36 13.28 1.95
C GLY A 171 7.01 12.78 1.37
N VAL A 172 5.97 12.64 2.20
CA VAL A 172 4.63 12.23 1.78
C VAL A 172 3.61 13.24 2.28
N ALA A 173 2.82 13.83 1.37
CA ALA A 173 1.65 14.63 1.72
C ALA A 173 0.37 13.92 1.25
N MET A 174 -0.61 13.83 2.14
CA MET A 174 -1.92 13.26 1.91
C MET A 174 -2.93 14.39 1.71
N LEU A 175 -3.73 14.26 0.67
CA LEU A 175 -4.83 15.12 0.31
C LEU A 175 -6.12 14.29 0.36
N ASN A 176 -7.06 14.69 1.22
CA ASN A 176 -8.41 14.16 1.24
C ASN A 176 -9.37 15.33 1.06
N VAL A 177 -10.16 15.32 0.00
CA VAL A 177 -11.14 16.37 -0.29
C VAL A 177 -12.50 15.71 -0.53
N PRO A 178 -13.41 15.73 0.45
CA PRO A 178 -14.78 15.35 0.20
C PRO A 178 -15.48 16.44 -0.61
N PHE A 179 -16.28 16.06 -1.60
CA PHE A 179 -17.13 16.99 -2.34
C PHE A 179 -18.48 16.37 -2.70
N ALA A 180 -19.50 17.21 -2.76
CA ALA A 180 -20.82 16.83 -3.24
C ALA A 180 -20.88 17.02 -4.75
N VAL A 181 -21.40 16.03 -5.50
CA VAL A 181 -21.57 16.13 -6.97
C VAL A 181 -22.33 17.40 -7.37
N SER A 182 -23.29 17.84 -6.55
CA SER A 182 -24.09 19.04 -6.80
C SER A 182 -23.36 20.36 -6.59
N GLU A 183 -22.16 20.32 -6.00
CA GLU A 183 -21.34 21.51 -5.69
C GLU A 183 -20.11 21.62 -6.59
N LEU A 184 -19.93 20.69 -7.53
CA LEU A 184 -18.85 20.72 -8.51
C LEU A 184 -19.07 21.85 -9.52
N GLU A 185 -18.01 22.59 -9.82
CA GLU A 185 -17.97 23.59 -10.88
C GLU A 185 -17.76 22.94 -12.26
N GLY A 186 -17.08 21.79 -12.31
CA GLY A 186 -16.90 20.96 -13.49
C GLY A 186 -18.18 20.26 -13.96
N GLU A 187 -18.07 19.56 -15.09
CA GLU A 187 -19.21 18.89 -15.73
C GLU A 187 -19.38 17.42 -15.30
N LEU A 188 -18.73 16.99 -14.22
CA LEU A 188 -18.79 15.60 -13.75
C LEU A 188 -20.23 15.15 -13.55
N SER A 189 -20.61 14.13 -14.30
CA SER A 189 -21.89 13.45 -14.18
C SER A 189 -21.65 11.97 -13.86
N VAL A 190 -22.37 11.48 -12.84
CA VAL A 190 -22.28 10.09 -12.42
C VAL A 190 -23.68 9.49 -12.50
N ALA A 191 -23.81 8.40 -13.25
CA ALA A 191 -25.05 7.67 -13.39
C ALA A 191 -24.86 6.20 -12.96
N SER A 192 -25.90 5.61 -12.37
CA SER A 192 -25.92 4.19 -12.02
C SER A 192 -26.80 3.42 -12.99
N SER A 193 -26.34 2.25 -13.43
CA SER A 193 -27.18 1.24 -14.08
C SER A 193 -28.11 0.53 -13.07
N ASN A 194 -27.82 0.63 -11.77
CA ASN A 194 -28.64 0.07 -10.71
C ASN A 194 -29.58 1.17 -10.15
N PRO A 195 -30.90 1.11 -10.38
CA PRO A 195 -31.83 2.13 -9.91
C PRO A 195 -31.94 2.22 -8.38
N ASN A 196 -31.47 1.19 -7.67
CA ASN A 196 -31.45 1.12 -6.21
C ASN A 196 -30.13 1.59 -5.60
N ALA A 197 -29.12 1.89 -6.42
CA ALA A 197 -27.83 2.39 -5.97
C ALA A 197 -27.79 3.91 -6.00
N LYS A 198 -27.21 4.51 -4.98
CA LYS A 198 -26.94 5.95 -4.90
C LYS A 198 -25.54 6.17 -4.38
N LEU A 199 -24.82 7.07 -5.04
CA LEU A 199 -23.55 7.57 -4.53
C LEU A 199 -23.87 8.71 -3.59
N VAL A 200 -23.61 8.52 -2.29
CA VAL A 200 -24.02 9.49 -1.26
C VAL A 200 -22.89 10.44 -0.87
N GLN A 201 -21.66 10.08 -1.21
CA GLN A 201 -20.47 10.88 -0.95
C GLN A 201 -19.47 10.62 -2.07
N LEU A 202 -18.77 11.67 -2.50
CA LEU A 202 -17.56 11.58 -3.30
C LEU A 202 -16.41 12.17 -2.51
N GLY A 203 -15.22 11.66 -2.77
CA GLY A 203 -13.97 12.19 -2.29
C GLY A 203 -12.89 12.02 -3.34
N LEU A 204 -11.94 12.94 -3.30
CA LEU A 204 -10.63 12.76 -3.90
C LEU A 204 -9.64 12.44 -2.80
N ASP A 205 -8.94 11.34 -2.98
CA ASP A 205 -7.84 10.90 -2.15
C ASP A 205 -6.58 10.93 -3.02
N ALA A 206 -5.58 11.73 -2.63
CA ALA A 206 -4.32 11.80 -3.33
C ALA A 206 -3.15 11.75 -2.36
N VAL A 207 -2.06 11.19 -2.87
CA VAL A 207 -0.74 11.23 -2.25
C VAL A 207 0.16 12.02 -3.16
N LEU A 208 0.89 12.96 -2.57
CA LEU A 208 1.82 13.86 -3.24
C LEU A 208 3.22 13.58 -2.69
N THR A 209 4.18 13.34 -3.57
CA THR A 209 5.59 13.16 -3.25
C THR A 209 6.45 14.00 -4.19
N SER A 210 7.77 14.03 -3.99
CA SER A 210 8.69 14.68 -4.93
C SER A 210 8.70 14.01 -6.31
N ALA A 211 8.43 12.70 -6.38
CA ALA A 211 8.39 11.91 -7.61
C ALA A 211 7.09 12.09 -8.42
N GLY A 212 5.98 12.46 -7.78
CA GLY A 212 4.70 12.64 -8.47
C GLY A 212 3.48 12.53 -7.58
N THR A 213 2.35 12.11 -8.16
CA THR A 213 1.11 11.89 -7.42
C THR A 213 0.43 10.59 -7.83
N THR A 214 -0.20 9.95 -6.85
CA THR A 214 -1.10 8.80 -7.02
C THR A 214 -2.36 9.02 -6.20
N GLY A 215 -3.47 8.42 -6.60
CA GLY A 215 -4.73 8.61 -5.90
C GLY A 215 -5.94 8.05 -6.61
N SER A 216 -7.11 8.37 -6.07
CA SER A 216 -8.38 7.98 -6.64
C SER A 216 -9.48 9.00 -6.38
N ILE A 217 -10.47 9.00 -7.26
CA ILE A 217 -11.78 9.60 -6.99
C ILE A 217 -12.69 8.44 -6.63
N SER A 218 -13.16 8.44 -5.40
CA SER A 218 -13.98 7.36 -4.86
C SER A 218 -15.21 7.91 -4.14
N GLY A 219 -16.15 7.03 -3.84
CA GLY A 219 -17.37 7.41 -3.14
C GLY A 219 -18.00 6.26 -2.39
N LEU A 220 -18.98 6.60 -1.57
CA LEU A 220 -19.78 5.62 -0.84
C LEU A 220 -21.05 5.31 -1.64
N GLU A 221 -21.13 4.10 -2.17
CA GLU A 221 -22.34 3.56 -2.78
C GLU A 221 -23.24 2.99 -1.69
N GLN A 222 -24.50 3.46 -1.66
CA GLN A 222 -25.57 2.85 -0.90
C GLN A 222 -26.52 2.11 -1.84
N VAL A 223 -26.77 0.83 -1.56
CA VAL A 223 -27.72 0.01 -2.31
C VAL A 223 -28.89 -0.36 -1.40
N THR A 224 -30.10 0.04 -1.78
CA THR A 224 -31.31 -0.29 -1.03
C THR A 224 -32.08 -1.42 -1.70
N SER A 225 -32.22 -2.56 -1.02
CA SER A 225 -33.03 -3.69 -1.49
C SER A 225 -34.12 -4.02 -0.46
N GLY A 226 -35.32 -3.49 -0.68
CA GLY A 226 -36.42 -3.62 0.27
C GLY A 226 -36.14 -2.84 1.55
N SER A 227 -36.07 -3.54 2.70
CA SER A 227 -35.75 -2.96 4.01
C SER A 227 -34.26 -3.05 4.39
N VAL A 228 -33.41 -3.56 3.49
CA VAL A 228 -31.97 -3.71 3.73
C VAL A 228 -31.23 -2.64 2.92
N THR A 229 -30.38 -1.87 3.60
CA THR A 229 -29.44 -0.93 2.97
C THR A 229 -28.04 -1.46 3.17
N GLY A 230 -27.35 -1.78 2.07
CA GLY A 230 -25.91 -2.05 2.04
C GLY A 230 -25.14 -0.79 1.67
N ALA A 231 -23.91 -0.66 2.16
CA ALA A 231 -22.99 0.39 1.75
C ALA A 231 -21.65 -0.24 1.35
N GLY A 232 -21.03 0.29 0.29
CA GLY A 232 -19.73 -0.18 -0.19
C GLY A 232 -18.96 0.93 -0.93
N PRO A 233 -17.64 0.81 -1.08
CA PRO A 233 -16.85 1.78 -1.83
C PRO A 233 -17.10 1.65 -3.33
N ALA A 234 -17.12 2.78 -4.03
CA ALA A 234 -17.16 2.86 -5.48
C ALA A 234 -16.00 3.74 -5.95
N VAL A 235 -15.05 3.16 -6.69
CA VAL A 235 -13.92 3.89 -7.28
C VAL A 235 -14.30 4.32 -8.69
N LEU A 236 -14.32 5.63 -8.95
CA LEU A 236 -14.69 6.20 -10.24
C LEU A 236 -13.49 6.45 -11.15
N ALA A 237 -12.35 6.82 -10.56
CA ALA A 237 -11.11 7.06 -11.29
C ALA A 237 -9.89 6.78 -10.42
N VAL A 238 -8.77 6.45 -11.05
CA VAL A 238 -7.47 6.24 -10.39
C VAL A 238 -6.35 6.90 -11.20
N TRP A 239 -5.28 7.31 -10.52
CA TRP A 239 -4.05 7.78 -11.16
C TRP A 239 -2.82 7.32 -10.37
N PRO A 240 -1.67 7.06 -11.02
CA PRO A 240 -1.55 6.91 -12.47
C PRO A 240 -2.41 5.74 -12.98
N GLY A 241 -3.11 5.95 -14.09
CA GLY A 241 -4.06 4.98 -14.65
C GLY A 241 -3.45 3.70 -15.25
N VAL A 242 -2.12 3.56 -15.17
CA VAL A 242 -1.34 2.46 -15.75
C VAL A 242 -0.71 1.61 -14.64
N GLN A 243 -0.48 0.33 -14.92
CA GLN A 243 0.23 -0.59 -14.03
C GLN A 243 1.73 -0.26 -13.95
N ALA A 244 2.10 0.93 -13.48
CA ALA A 244 3.50 1.31 -13.30
C ALA A 244 4.23 0.35 -12.33
N CYS A 245 3.48 -0.27 -11.42
CA CYS A 245 3.98 -1.07 -10.30
C CYS A 245 3.68 -2.58 -10.36
N GLY A 246 3.54 -3.19 -11.54
CA GLY A 246 3.39 -4.66 -11.67
C GLY A 246 2.13 -5.30 -11.06
N GLY A 247 1.31 -4.54 -10.35
CA GLY A 247 0.05 -4.96 -9.71
C GLY A 247 -1.10 -3.96 -9.84
N GLY A 248 -0.86 -2.78 -10.43
CA GLY A 248 -1.90 -1.81 -10.81
C GLY A 248 -2.09 -0.61 -9.87
N GLU A 249 -1.49 -0.63 -8.69
CA GLU A 249 -1.56 0.48 -7.74
C GLU A 249 -0.14 0.91 -7.36
N GLY A 250 0.14 2.21 -7.45
CA GLY A 250 1.40 2.80 -7.03
C GLY A 250 1.96 3.84 -8.01
N LEU A 251 2.96 4.57 -7.54
CA LEU A 251 3.69 5.61 -8.25
C LEU A 251 5.08 5.11 -8.60
N GLU A 252 5.50 5.21 -9.86
CA GLU A 252 6.88 4.92 -10.24
C GLU A 252 7.80 6.01 -9.67
N VAL A 253 8.94 5.58 -9.11
CA VAL A 253 9.90 6.46 -8.43
C VAL A 253 11.29 6.24 -9.02
N PRO A 254 11.85 7.22 -9.77
CA PRO A 254 13.26 7.20 -10.16
C PRO A 254 14.19 7.00 -8.95
N LEU A 255 15.35 6.37 -9.13
CA LEU A 255 16.25 6.06 -8.01
C LEU A 255 16.83 7.30 -7.35
N GLU A 256 16.93 8.38 -8.11
CA GLU A 256 17.41 9.70 -7.69
C GLU A 256 16.36 10.52 -6.93
N ASP A 257 15.08 10.18 -7.06
CA ASP A 257 13.99 10.93 -6.43
C ASP A 257 13.82 10.51 -4.97
N GLU A 258 13.48 11.49 -4.13
CA GLU A 258 13.32 11.28 -2.70
C GLU A 258 11.89 10.89 -2.34
N VAL A 259 11.71 9.73 -1.73
CA VAL A 259 10.44 9.24 -1.21
C VAL A 259 10.68 8.58 0.15
N LEU A 260 9.79 8.78 1.13
CA LEU A 260 10.01 8.36 2.53
C LEU A 260 11.29 8.94 3.16
N GLY A 261 11.69 10.16 2.77
CA GLY A 261 12.90 10.81 3.28
C GLY A 261 14.22 10.21 2.78
N ALA A 262 14.21 9.46 1.66
CA ALA A 262 15.40 8.86 1.07
C ALA A 262 15.31 8.74 -0.45
N THR A 263 16.46 8.74 -1.12
CA THR A 263 16.55 8.27 -2.52
C THR A 263 16.59 6.75 -2.58
N GLY A 264 16.22 6.17 -3.72
CA GLY A 264 16.40 4.75 -4.00
C GLY A 264 17.85 4.31 -3.85
N GLU A 265 18.82 5.11 -4.34
CA GLU A 265 20.26 4.83 -4.18
C GLU A 265 20.67 4.73 -2.70
N SER A 266 20.21 5.66 -1.86
CA SER A 266 20.51 5.65 -0.43
C SER A 266 19.88 4.46 0.29
N THR A 267 18.70 4.02 -0.18
CA THR A 267 17.98 2.85 0.33
C THR A 267 18.74 1.57 0.00
N LEU A 268 19.20 1.43 -1.24
CA LEU A 268 20.01 0.29 -1.70
C LEU A 268 21.34 0.22 -0.94
N ALA A 269 22.00 1.37 -0.73
CA ALA A 269 23.24 1.44 0.03
C ALA A 269 23.04 1.03 1.51
N ALA A 270 21.89 1.35 2.11
CA ALA A 270 21.58 1.02 3.51
C ALA A 270 21.39 -0.48 3.77
N VAL A 271 21.02 -1.27 2.74
CA VAL A 271 20.80 -2.73 2.84
C VAL A 271 21.96 -3.55 2.27
N THR A 272 22.94 -2.90 1.66
CA THR A 272 24.13 -3.54 1.11
C THR A 272 25.19 -3.65 2.20
N PRO A 273 25.47 -4.86 2.72
CA PRO A 273 26.47 -5.01 3.78
C PRO A 273 27.88 -4.71 3.24
N ALA A 274 28.79 -4.36 4.14
CA ALA A 274 30.20 -4.25 3.79
C ALA A 274 30.69 -5.60 3.22
N SER A 275 31.06 -5.61 1.95
CA SER A 275 31.43 -6.84 1.23
C SER A 275 32.95 -6.94 1.05
N PRO A 276 33.58 -8.09 1.32
CA PRO A 276 32.97 -9.36 1.78
C PRO A 276 32.58 -9.35 3.27
N VAL A 277 31.45 -9.98 3.62
CA VAL A 277 30.91 -10.06 4.99
C VAL A 277 31.24 -11.42 5.63
N PRO A 278 31.68 -11.50 6.90
CA PRO A 278 31.84 -12.78 7.58
C PRO A 278 30.47 -13.45 7.81
N VAL A 279 30.38 -14.74 7.51
CA VAL A 279 29.17 -15.53 7.73
C VAL A 279 29.48 -16.79 8.52
N GLN A 280 28.47 -17.28 9.24
CA GLN A 280 28.49 -18.61 9.86
C GLN A 280 27.44 -19.50 9.19
N TRP A 281 27.87 -20.67 8.74
CA TRP A 281 27.00 -21.71 8.19
C TRP A 281 26.25 -22.44 9.30
N LEU A 282 25.17 -23.14 8.93
CA LEU A 282 24.36 -23.96 9.83
C LEU A 282 25.17 -25.05 10.55
N ASP A 283 26.21 -25.58 9.92
CA ASP A 283 27.12 -26.58 10.50
C ASP A 283 28.12 -25.98 11.53
N GLY A 284 28.08 -24.66 11.73
CA GLY A 284 28.95 -23.90 12.62
C GLY A 284 30.26 -23.42 11.99
N SER A 285 30.59 -23.84 10.78
CA SER A 285 31.77 -23.37 10.05
C SER A 285 31.61 -21.91 9.60
N SER A 286 32.73 -21.20 9.42
CA SER A 286 32.73 -19.78 9.04
C SER A 286 33.49 -19.54 7.74
N THR A 287 33.00 -18.60 6.96
CA THR A 287 33.63 -18.14 5.72
C THR A 287 33.33 -16.66 5.51
N THR A 288 33.66 -16.12 4.34
CA THR A 288 33.19 -14.81 3.90
C THR A 288 32.24 -14.94 2.70
N LEU A 289 31.28 -14.02 2.62
CA LEU A 289 30.28 -13.93 1.57
C LEU A 289 30.42 -12.59 0.85
N GLN A 290 30.61 -12.62 -0.47
CA GLN A 290 30.41 -11.46 -1.31
C GLN A 290 28.92 -11.29 -1.56
N VAL A 291 28.42 -10.07 -1.35
CA VAL A 291 27.01 -9.71 -1.49
C VAL A 291 26.96 -8.48 -2.38
N GLY A 292 26.38 -8.62 -3.57
CA GLY A 292 26.08 -7.52 -4.48
C GLY A 292 24.58 -7.32 -4.56
N ILE A 293 24.12 -6.07 -4.45
CA ILE A 293 22.72 -5.68 -4.65
C ILE A 293 22.73 -4.53 -5.65
N GLU A 294 22.20 -4.78 -6.85
CA GLU A 294 22.18 -3.80 -7.93
C GLU A 294 20.74 -3.54 -8.36
N SER A 295 20.36 -2.28 -8.53
CA SER A 295 19.02 -1.96 -9.05
C SER A 295 18.87 -2.41 -10.49
N THR A 296 17.67 -2.88 -10.83
CA THR A 296 17.28 -3.21 -12.20
C THR A 296 16.33 -2.19 -12.82
N GLY A 297 15.89 -1.18 -12.05
CA GLY A 297 14.97 -0.14 -12.51
C GLY A 297 14.65 0.90 -11.42
N GLY A 298 13.65 1.75 -11.70
CA GLY A 298 13.04 2.62 -10.70
C GLY A 298 12.25 1.81 -9.66
N GLY A 299 11.91 2.46 -8.55
CA GLY A 299 11.05 1.90 -7.51
C GLY A 299 9.56 2.09 -7.78
N CYS A 300 8.77 1.46 -6.94
CA CYS A 300 7.33 1.66 -6.86
C CYS A 300 6.95 2.11 -5.45
N PHE A 301 6.35 3.29 -5.34
CA PHE A 301 5.75 3.78 -4.12
C PHE A 301 4.27 3.40 -4.02
N SER A 302 3.84 2.94 -2.86
CA SER A 302 2.44 2.61 -2.56
C SER A 302 2.10 2.97 -1.12
N ILE A 303 0.81 3.22 -0.85
CA ILE A 303 0.29 3.30 0.51
C ILE A 303 -0.54 2.04 0.75
N ASN A 304 -0.09 1.22 1.69
CA ASN A 304 -0.84 0.04 2.10
C ASN A 304 -1.74 0.41 3.27
N ASP A 305 -3.04 0.52 3.01
CA ASP A 305 -4.06 0.67 4.06
C ASP A 305 -4.36 -0.70 4.69
N SER A 306 -3.49 -1.15 5.60
CA SER A 306 -3.80 -2.31 6.43
C SER A 306 -4.71 -1.90 7.58
N PRO A 307 -5.82 -2.62 7.83
CA PRO A 307 -6.64 -2.42 9.03
C PRO A 307 -5.91 -2.90 10.30
N VAL A 308 -4.79 -3.63 10.15
CA VAL A 308 -4.00 -4.11 11.27
C VAL A 308 -3.02 -3.00 11.71
N PRO A 309 -3.06 -2.58 12.98
CA PRO A 309 -2.20 -1.52 13.49
C PRO A 309 -0.73 -1.84 13.26
N GLY A 310 -0.02 -0.88 12.66
CA GLY A 310 1.39 -0.99 12.33
C GLY A 310 1.69 -1.75 11.04
N GLU A 311 0.79 -2.56 10.48
CA GLU A 311 1.05 -3.32 9.23
C GLU A 311 0.76 -2.53 7.95
N GLY A 312 0.23 -1.31 8.08
CA GLY A 312 0.01 -0.39 6.98
C GLY A 312 1.01 0.76 6.95
N GLY A 313 0.96 1.54 5.89
CA GLY A 313 1.77 2.75 5.73
C GLY A 313 2.34 2.91 4.34
N PRO A 314 3.00 4.05 4.08
CA PRO A 314 3.67 4.32 2.83
C PRO A 314 4.94 3.47 2.73
N GLN A 315 5.13 2.84 1.58
CA GLN A 315 6.27 1.97 1.28
C GLN A 315 6.79 2.21 -0.14
N ALA A 316 8.07 1.95 -0.36
CA ALA A 316 8.71 1.99 -1.66
C ALA A 316 9.45 0.68 -1.94
N GLU A 317 9.21 0.05 -3.09
CA GLU A 317 9.84 -1.21 -3.50
C GLU A 317 10.71 -1.00 -4.74
N TYR A 318 11.98 -1.37 -4.69
CA TYR A 318 12.95 -1.26 -5.78
C TYR A 318 13.33 -2.65 -6.30
N PRO A 319 13.17 -2.96 -7.60
CA PRO A 319 13.54 -4.26 -8.14
C PRO A 319 15.06 -4.37 -8.25
N VAL A 320 15.65 -5.44 -7.72
CA VAL A 320 17.11 -5.63 -7.67
C VAL A 320 17.56 -6.98 -8.22
N THR A 321 18.83 -7.03 -8.63
CA THR A 321 19.60 -8.26 -8.79
C THR A 321 20.51 -8.44 -7.58
N ILE A 322 20.44 -9.61 -6.94
CA ILE A 322 21.22 -9.98 -5.76
C ILE A 322 22.22 -11.06 -6.17
N THR A 323 23.51 -10.78 -6.03
CA THR A 323 24.60 -11.74 -6.31
C THR A 323 25.24 -12.16 -5.00
N LEU A 324 25.38 -13.48 -4.79
CA LEU A 324 25.95 -14.08 -3.59
C LEU A 324 27.08 -15.02 -3.99
N GLN A 325 28.28 -14.83 -3.41
CA GLN A 325 29.43 -15.71 -3.65
C GLN A 325 30.22 -15.96 -2.37
N SER A 326 30.26 -17.20 -1.88
CA SER A 326 31.02 -17.58 -0.69
C SER A 326 32.46 -17.94 -1.03
N ALA A 327 33.42 -17.56 -0.19
CA ALA A 327 34.84 -17.80 -0.42
C ALA A 327 35.23 -19.29 -0.40
N ASP A 328 34.39 -20.15 0.20
CA ASP A 328 34.56 -21.60 0.23
C ASP A 328 33.87 -22.33 -0.93
N GLY A 329 33.22 -21.58 -1.85
CA GLY A 329 32.53 -22.12 -3.02
C GLY A 329 31.22 -22.86 -2.71
N ARG A 330 30.71 -22.80 -1.46
CA ARG A 330 29.42 -23.41 -1.10
C ARG A 330 28.23 -22.72 -1.76
N LEU A 331 28.31 -21.42 -2.02
CA LEU A 331 27.27 -20.62 -2.64
C LEU A 331 27.86 -19.73 -3.74
N ASP A 332 27.32 -19.81 -4.95
CA ASP A 332 27.58 -18.90 -6.07
C ASP A 332 26.29 -18.78 -6.90
N GLY A 333 25.59 -17.65 -6.77
CA GLY A 333 24.31 -17.47 -7.44
C GLY A 333 23.88 -16.02 -7.60
N THR A 334 22.94 -15.81 -8.52
CA THR A 334 22.36 -14.51 -8.84
C THR A 334 20.84 -14.64 -8.87
N TYR A 335 20.14 -13.75 -8.17
CA TYR A 335 18.71 -13.83 -7.91
C TYR A 335 18.03 -12.50 -8.18
N SER A 336 16.83 -12.53 -8.77
CA SER A 336 15.95 -11.37 -8.78
C SER A 336 15.32 -11.21 -7.40
N GLY A 337 15.33 -9.98 -6.89
CA GLY A 337 14.79 -9.62 -5.59
C GLY A 337 14.15 -8.24 -5.61
N ARG A 338 13.85 -7.74 -4.42
CA ARG A 338 13.42 -6.36 -4.21
C ARG A 338 14.10 -5.79 -2.97
N VAL A 339 14.27 -4.48 -2.94
CA VAL A 339 14.59 -3.72 -1.74
C VAL A 339 13.36 -2.92 -1.38
N GLU A 340 12.86 -3.12 -0.17
CA GLU A 340 11.68 -2.47 0.36
C GLU A 340 12.09 -1.44 1.40
N ALA A 341 11.66 -0.19 1.24
CA ALA A 341 11.72 0.85 2.25
C ALA A 341 10.34 1.07 2.85
N ARG A 342 10.27 1.17 4.18
CA ARG A 342 9.05 1.50 4.93
C ARG A 342 9.33 2.62 5.91
N TYR A 343 8.31 3.40 6.22
CA TYR A 343 8.31 4.31 7.36
C TYR A 343 7.34 3.78 8.42
N ARG A 344 7.85 3.46 9.61
CA ARG A 344 7.04 2.95 10.72
C ARG A 344 7.53 3.60 12.02
N ASP A 345 6.59 4.06 12.84
CA ASP A 345 6.85 4.61 14.18
C ASP A 345 7.95 5.70 14.17
N GLY A 346 7.92 6.60 13.19
CA GLY A 346 8.91 7.68 13.05
C GLY A 346 10.29 7.23 12.56
N GLN A 347 10.44 5.96 12.16
CA GLN A 347 11.70 5.40 11.69
C GLN A 347 11.56 4.82 10.28
N ARG A 348 12.55 5.11 9.44
CA ARG A 348 12.71 4.46 8.15
C ARG A 348 13.44 3.13 8.33
N THR A 349 12.86 2.05 7.83
CA THR A 349 13.51 0.75 7.70
C THR A 349 13.68 0.40 6.23
N ALA A 350 14.72 -0.36 5.92
CA ALA A 350 14.97 -0.87 4.58
C ALA A 350 15.37 -2.35 4.66
N LEU A 351 14.78 -3.17 3.80
CA LEU A 351 14.99 -4.61 3.74
C LEU A 351 15.23 -5.02 2.30
N ALA A 352 16.38 -5.64 2.01
CA ALA A 352 16.55 -6.38 0.77
C ALA A 352 16.02 -7.81 0.95
N ALA A 353 15.22 -8.29 0.01
CA ALA A 353 14.72 -9.66 0.02
C ALA A 353 14.71 -10.27 -1.38
N ALA A 354 15.08 -11.55 -1.47
CA ALA A 354 14.84 -12.37 -2.66
C ALA A 354 14.27 -13.72 -2.24
N THR A 355 13.35 -14.23 -3.05
CA THR A 355 12.78 -15.56 -2.88
C THR A 355 12.80 -16.29 -4.22
N LEU A 356 13.34 -17.50 -4.23
CA LEU A 356 13.36 -18.35 -5.41
C LEU A 356 12.78 -19.72 -5.05
N THR A 357 11.72 -20.09 -5.77
CA THR A 357 11.05 -21.39 -5.64
C THR A 357 11.43 -22.29 -6.81
N LEU A 358 11.93 -23.49 -6.53
CA LEU A 358 12.43 -24.44 -7.52
C LEU A 358 11.88 -25.84 -7.25
N GLY A 359 11.85 -26.69 -8.29
CA GLY A 359 11.67 -28.13 -8.08
C GLY A 359 12.92 -28.74 -7.45
N ALA A 360 12.77 -29.84 -6.71
CA ALA A 360 13.92 -30.55 -6.12
C ALA A 360 14.98 -30.99 -7.16
N ALA A 361 14.55 -31.24 -8.40
CA ALA A 361 15.43 -31.59 -9.52
C ALA A 361 16.30 -30.42 -10.02
N ASP A 362 15.97 -29.18 -9.64
CA ASP A 362 16.63 -27.95 -10.08
C ASP A 362 17.58 -27.40 -8.99
N VAL A 363 18.10 -28.25 -8.10
CA VAL A 363 18.98 -27.83 -6.98
C VAL A 363 20.20 -27.02 -7.45
N ASP A 364 20.75 -27.33 -8.63
CA ASP A 364 21.90 -26.61 -9.19
C ASP A 364 21.58 -25.13 -9.49
N ARG A 365 20.29 -24.77 -9.67
CA ARG A 365 19.84 -23.38 -9.88
C ARG A 365 19.76 -22.57 -8.59
N THR A 366 19.94 -23.20 -7.43
CA THR A 366 19.98 -22.53 -6.13
C THR A 366 21.31 -21.82 -5.86
N GLY A 367 22.33 -22.04 -6.69
CA GLY A 367 23.69 -21.57 -6.46
C GLY A 367 24.46 -22.33 -5.38
N PHE A 368 23.84 -23.25 -4.64
CA PHE A 368 24.55 -24.07 -3.67
C PHE A 368 25.31 -25.21 -4.36
N GLY A 369 26.63 -25.25 -4.19
CA GLY A 369 27.52 -26.18 -4.91
C GLY A 369 27.34 -27.66 -4.55
N SER A 370 26.85 -27.97 -3.34
CA SER A 370 26.48 -29.33 -2.95
C SER A 370 25.50 -29.33 -1.77
N VAL A 371 24.31 -29.90 -1.94
CA VAL A 371 23.30 -30.01 -0.88
C VAL A 371 22.73 -31.42 -0.86
N SER A 372 22.66 -32.03 0.34
CA SER A 372 21.97 -33.31 0.52
C SER A 372 20.50 -33.07 0.84
N LEU A 373 19.60 -33.42 -0.07
CA LEU A 373 18.17 -33.24 0.10
C LEU A 373 17.54 -34.39 0.90
N PRO A 374 16.66 -34.10 1.89
CA PRO A 374 15.85 -35.13 2.54
C PRO A 374 15.02 -35.93 1.55
N THR A 375 14.85 -37.23 1.80
CA THR A 375 13.96 -38.09 1.00
C THR A 375 12.54 -37.53 0.98
N GLY A 376 11.94 -37.41 -0.19
CA GLY A 376 10.58 -36.87 -0.35
C GLY A 376 10.52 -35.35 -0.49
N THR A 377 11.66 -34.68 -0.68
CA THR A 377 11.69 -33.27 -1.09
C THR A 377 11.09 -33.11 -2.49
N GLU A 378 10.09 -32.24 -2.62
CA GLU A 378 9.44 -31.93 -3.90
C GLU A 378 9.86 -30.56 -4.43
N MET A 379 10.09 -29.63 -3.50
CA MET A 379 10.34 -28.21 -3.77
C MET A 379 11.50 -27.69 -2.91
N LEU A 380 12.20 -26.71 -3.46
CA LEU A 380 13.23 -25.95 -2.77
C LEU A 380 12.80 -24.48 -2.71
N LEU A 381 13.02 -23.88 -1.55
CA LEU A 381 12.78 -22.47 -1.30
C LEU A 381 14.09 -21.82 -0.86
N LEU A 382 14.67 -20.99 -1.73
CA LEU A 382 15.79 -20.14 -1.38
C LEU A 382 15.26 -18.79 -0.92
N GLN A 383 15.75 -18.32 0.22
CA GLN A 383 15.39 -17.02 0.79
C GLN A 383 16.66 -16.27 1.14
N PHE A 384 16.73 -15.02 0.71
CA PHE A 384 17.72 -14.05 1.11
C PHE A 384 17.01 -12.87 1.76
N GLU A 385 17.52 -12.41 2.89
CA GLU A 385 17.08 -11.19 3.56
C GLU A 385 18.31 -10.43 4.10
N SER A 386 18.34 -9.11 3.92
CA SER A 386 19.38 -8.21 4.43
C SER A 386 18.76 -6.93 4.97
N GLU A 387 19.04 -6.60 6.23
CA GLU A 387 18.58 -5.40 6.92
C GLU A 387 19.79 -4.77 7.64
N GLY A 388 20.22 -3.61 7.14
CA GLY A 388 21.40 -2.91 7.69
C GLY A 388 22.67 -3.75 7.61
N SER A 389 23.26 -4.06 8.77
CA SER A 389 24.47 -4.88 8.87
C SER A 389 24.20 -6.37 9.03
N ALA A 390 22.94 -6.80 9.14
CA ALA A 390 22.57 -8.18 9.44
C ALA A 390 21.76 -8.80 8.29
N GLY A 391 21.77 -10.13 8.23
CA GLY A 391 20.94 -10.84 7.26
C GLY A 391 21.26 -12.32 7.18
N PHE A 392 20.57 -13.00 6.26
CA PHE A 392 20.77 -14.41 6.02
C PHE A 392 20.48 -14.82 4.58
N VAL A 393 21.04 -15.96 4.21
CA VAL A 393 20.60 -16.77 3.06
C VAL A 393 20.30 -18.17 3.56
N ARG A 394 19.15 -18.73 3.19
CA ARG A 394 18.79 -20.11 3.55
C ARG A 394 18.14 -20.85 2.40
N LEU A 395 18.39 -22.15 2.36
CA LEU A 395 17.75 -23.09 1.47
C LEU A 395 16.89 -24.04 2.31
N VAL A 396 15.60 -24.09 1.98
CA VAL A 396 14.62 -24.93 2.66
C VAL A 396 14.09 -25.98 1.70
N ALA A 397 14.22 -27.25 2.07
CA ALA A 397 13.56 -28.36 1.41
C ALA A 397 12.12 -28.49 1.89
N VAL A 398 11.18 -28.55 0.96
CA VAL A 398 9.75 -28.70 1.22
C VAL A 398 9.27 -30.03 0.62
N GLY A 399 8.62 -30.85 1.46
CA GLY A 399 8.08 -32.15 1.07
C GLY A 399 6.70 -32.40 1.69
N GLY A 400 5.98 -33.42 1.20
CA GLY A 400 4.64 -33.78 1.66
C GLY A 400 3.50 -33.23 0.79
N SER A 401 2.29 -33.77 1.01
CA SER A 401 1.00 -33.58 0.29
C SER A 401 0.80 -32.23 -0.44
N PRO A 402 0.13 -32.19 -1.60
CA PRO A 402 0.55 -31.40 -2.74
C PRO A 402 0.51 -29.90 -2.46
N CYS A 403 1.69 -29.29 -2.28
CA CYS A 403 1.92 -27.90 -2.69
C CYS A 403 1.92 -27.87 -4.24
N ALA A 404 0.82 -28.31 -4.85
CA ALA A 404 0.70 -28.39 -6.30
C ALA A 404 0.63 -26.98 -6.89
N LYS A 405 1.72 -26.59 -7.54
CA LYS A 405 1.75 -25.70 -8.72
C LYS A 405 0.75 -24.54 -8.68
N GLN A 406 0.93 -23.59 -7.76
CA GLN A 406 0.41 -22.25 -8.02
C GLN A 406 1.50 -21.44 -8.73
N SER A 407 1.22 -21.08 -9.97
CA SER A 407 1.99 -20.11 -10.74
C SER A 407 1.83 -18.72 -10.12
N SER A 408 2.96 -18.09 -9.81
CA SER A 408 3.19 -16.63 -9.81
C SER A 408 2.38 -15.73 -8.87
N GLY A 409 2.13 -16.12 -7.62
CA GLY A 409 1.68 -15.21 -6.56
C GLY A 409 2.72 -15.08 -5.44
N SER A 410 3.00 -13.88 -4.96
CA SER A 410 4.07 -13.53 -3.99
C SER A 410 3.80 -13.92 -2.52
N GLY A 411 3.01 -14.95 -2.29
CA GLY A 411 2.88 -15.63 -1.00
C GLY A 411 2.91 -17.12 -1.26
N VAL A 412 3.16 -17.95 -0.24
CA VAL A 412 2.93 -19.40 -0.33
C VAL A 412 1.63 -19.68 0.44
N PRO A 413 0.42 -19.48 -0.13
CA PRO A 413 -0.80 -19.88 0.56
C PRO A 413 -0.95 -21.40 0.41
N GLY A 414 -1.06 -22.09 1.54
CA GLY A 414 -1.67 -23.42 1.55
C GLY A 414 -0.76 -24.65 1.61
N CYS A 415 0.50 -24.54 2.03
CA CYS A 415 1.31 -25.73 2.39
C CYS A 415 0.96 -26.28 3.79
N ALA A 416 -0.32 -26.25 4.18
CA ALA A 416 -0.77 -26.82 5.45
C ALA A 416 -0.53 -28.34 5.43
N GLY A 417 0.43 -28.81 6.21
CA GLY A 417 0.85 -30.23 6.25
C GLY A 417 2.12 -30.55 5.47
N ALA A 418 2.77 -29.57 4.83
CA ALA A 418 4.09 -29.78 4.25
C ALA A 418 5.18 -29.81 5.34
N SER A 419 6.11 -30.74 5.24
CA SER A 419 7.34 -30.73 6.03
C SER A 419 8.33 -29.75 5.41
N GLN A 420 8.82 -28.81 6.22
CA GLN A 420 9.90 -27.92 5.85
C GLN A 420 11.16 -28.33 6.61
N THR A 421 12.29 -28.46 5.92
CA THR A 421 13.58 -28.77 6.52
C THR A 421 14.61 -27.82 5.95
N GLN A 422 15.23 -27.01 6.82
CA GLN A 422 16.36 -26.18 6.43
C GLN A 422 17.53 -27.08 6.09
N VAL A 423 17.98 -27.05 4.84
CA VAL A 423 19.09 -27.89 4.36
C VAL A 423 20.41 -27.16 4.40
N GLU A 424 20.40 -25.85 4.15
CA GLU A 424 21.57 -24.98 4.28
C GLU A 424 21.16 -23.58 4.74
N ALA A 425 22.04 -22.91 5.48
CA ALA A 425 21.89 -21.49 5.77
C ALA A 425 23.21 -20.84 6.17
N ALA A 426 23.36 -19.57 5.83
CA ALA A 426 24.38 -18.67 6.35
C ALA A 426 23.71 -17.41 6.91
N ALA A 427 24.26 -16.88 8.00
CA ALA A 427 23.83 -15.60 8.58
C ALA A 427 25.04 -14.72 8.92
N TRP A 428 24.81 -13.40 8.95
CA TRP A 428 25.76 -12.38 9.37
C TRP A 428 25.10 -11.32 10.27
N GLN A 429 25.93 -10.60 11.05
CA GLN A 429 25.52 -9.53 11.97
C GLN A 429 26.53 -8.39 11.98
#